data_AF-A0A2S4PK31-F1
#
_entry.id   AF-A0A2S4PK31-F1
#
_cell.length_a   1.000
_cell.length_b   1.000
_cell.length_c   1.000
_cell.angle_alpha   90.00
_cell.angle_beta   90.00
_cell.angle_gamma   90.00
#
_symmetry.space_group_name_H-M   'P 1'
#
loop_
_entity.id
_entity.type
_entity.pdbx_description
1 polymer ?
#
loop_
_entity_poly.entity_id
_entity_poly.type
_entity_poly.pdbx_seq_one_letter_code
_entity_poly.pdbx_strand_id
1 'polypeptide(L)'
;MTEQQLEMAVQTHSSAFIDWMKHSDANADGRDLPYSDFQMHYTYVKNRGWHMRKKGHAIGRLPVAVPRQGEHFYLRSLLTVKQDARCYRDLYTVNGIYYATPSATC
;
A
#
# COMPACT_ATOMS: atom_id res chain seq x y z
N MET A 1 29.09 0.34 -5.65
CA MET A 1 27.64 0.45 -5.84
C MET A 1 27.30 1.92 -5.65
N THR A 2 27.08 2.65 -6.74
CA THR A 2 26.84 4.11 -6.71
C THR A 2 25.40 4.43 -6.30
N GLU A 3 25.14 5.62 -5.78
CA GLU A 3 23.77 6.10 -5.45
C GLU A 3 22.81 5.88 -6.63
N GLN A 4 23.27 6.12 -7.86
CA GLN A 4 22.49 5.87 -9.07
C GLN A 4 22.10 4.40 -9.26
N GLN A 5 22.97 3.45 -8.88
CA GLN A 5 22.66 2.02 -8.93
C GLN A 5 21.68 1.61 -7.82
N LEU A 6 21.77 2.24 -6.64
CA LEU A 6 20.81 2.07 -5.54
C LEU A 6 19.42 2.60 -5.92
N GLU A 7 19.35 3.81 -6.47
CA GLU A 7 18.11 4.44 -6.94
C GLU A 7 17.48 3.64 -8.07
N MET A 8 18.27 3.18 -9.05
CA MET A 8 17.77 2.30 -10.11
C MET A 8 17.24 0.98 -9.54
N ALA A 9 17.92 0.35 -8.58
CA ALA A 9 17.44 -0.89 -7.96
C ALA A 9 16.14 -0.68 -7.15
N VAL A 10 16.04 0.41 -6.40
CA VAL A 10 14.82 0.81 -5.68
C VAL A 10 13.67 1.09 -6.65
N GLN A 11 13.96 1.73 -7.80
CA GLN A 11 12.97 1.96 -8.87
C GLN A 11 12.55 0.66 -9.56
N THR A 12 13.45 -0.32 -9.66
CA THR A 12 13.17 -1.65 -10.24
C THR A 12 12.26 -2.49 -9.33
N HIS A 13 12.31 -2.24 -8.02
CA HIS A 13 11.44 -2.84 -7.00
C HIS A 13 10.25 -1.95 -6.58
N SER A 14 10.04 -0.80 -7.22
CA SER A 14 8.84 0.03 -7.02
C SER A 14 7.62 -0.75 -7.49
N SER A 15 6.73 -1.06 -6.55
CA SER A 15 5.43 -1.64 -6.80
C SER A 15 4.35 -0.60 -6.55
N ALA A 16 3.18 -0.80 -7.14
CA ALA A 16 2.01 0.06 -6.91
C ALA A 16 1.68 0.21 -5.41
N PHE A 17 2.02 -0.79 -4.59
CA PHE A 17 1.84 -0.75 -3.15
C PHE A 17 2.84 0.19 -2.45
N ILE A 18 4.13 0.11 -2.80
CA ILE A 18 5.14 1.03 -2.26
C ILE A 18 4.85 2.47 -2.69
N ASP A 19 4.45 2.66 -3.95
CA ASP A 19 4.11 3.98 -4.46
C ASP A 19 2.83 4.54 -3.82
N TRP A 20 1.92 3.69 -3.34
CA TRP A 20 0.76 4.14 -2.56
C TRP A 20 1.19 4.72 -1.21
N MET A 21 2.04 4.01 -0.47
CA MET A 21 2.57 4.53 0.80
C MET A 21 3.31 5.86 0.62
N LYS A 22 4.11 5.98 -0.45
CA LYS A 22 4.76 7.26 -0.83
C LYS A 22 3.75 8.34 -1.18
N HIS A 23 2.67 7.99 -1.89
CA HIS A 23 1.62 8.92 -2.25
C HIS A 23 0.86 9.43 -1.01
N SER A 24 0.52 8.52 -0.09
CA SER A 24 -0.08 8.85 1.20
C SER A 24 0.84 9.73 2.06
N ASP A 25 2.16 9.52 2.03
CA ASP A 25 3.10 10.38 2.75
C ASP A 25 3.16 11.80 2.14
N ALA A 26 3.20 11.90 0.81
CA ALA A 26 3.37 13.18 0.10
C ALA A 26 2.08 13.99 -0.06
N ASN A 27 0.91 13.34 -0.13
CA ASN A 27 -0.36 13.99 -0.42
C ASN A 27 -1.41 13.67 0.64
N ALA A 28 -2.29 14.64 0.93
CA ALA A 28 -3.36 14.48 1.90
C ALA A 28 -4.61 13.79 1.32
N ASP A 29 -4.75 13.77 -0.01
CA ASP A 29 -5.89 13.17 -0.69
C ASP A 29 -5.80 11.63 -0.68
N GLY A 30 -6.93 10.98 -0.39
CA GLY A 30 -7.04 9.53 -0.34
C GLY A 30 -6.34 8.87 0.85
N ARG A 31 -5.84 9.64 1.83
CA ARG A 31 -5.30 9.10 3.11
C ARG A 31 -6.38 8.41 3.93
N ASP A 32 -7.61 8.87 3.83
CA ASP A 32 -8.80 8.29 4.47
C ASP A 32 -9.25 6.97 3.83
N LEU A 33 -8.62 6.54 2.73
CA LEU A 33 -8.97 5.32 2.03
C LEU A 33 -7.97 4.19 2.36
N PRO A 34 -8.46 2.98 2.67
CA PRO A 34 -7.60 1.81 2.69
C PRO A 34 -7.09 1.52 1.27
N TYR A 35 -6.02 0.75 1.16
CA TYR A 35 -5.39 0.47 -0.14
C TYR A 35 -6.35 -0.18 -1.15
N SER A 36 -7.29 -1.02 -0.70
CA SER A 36 -8.32 -1.61 -1.57
C SER A 36 -9.20 -0.57 -2.26
N ASP A 37 -9.58 0.47 -1.52
CA ASP A 37 -10.54 1.48 -1.94
C ASP A 37 -9.83 2.62 -2.68
N PHE A 38 -8.57 2.88 -2.30
CA PHE A 38 -7.68 3.79 -3.00
C PHE A 38 -7.59 3.44 -4.50
N GLN A 39 -7.49 2.15 -4.82
CA GLN A 39 -7.48 1.66 -6.21
C GLN A 39 -8.79 1.94 -6.98
N MET A 40 -9.89 2.23 -6.29
CA MET A 40 -11.15 2.63 -6.92
C MET A 40 -11.14 4.07 -7.39
N HIS A 41 -10.53 4.95 -6.60
CA HIS A 41 -10.48 6.39 -6.85
C HIS A 41 -9.21 6.83 -7.60
N TYR A 42 -8.17 6.00 -7.60
CA TYR A 42 -6.88 6.32 -8.20
C TYR A 42 -6.50 5.29 -9.26
N THR A 43 -5.72 5.72 -10.26
CA THR A 43 -5.14 4.87 -11.28
C THR A 43 -3.63 4.87 -11.16
N TYR A 44 -3.02 3.68 -11.09
CA TYR A 44 -1.58 3.53 -11.11
C TYR A 44 -1.07 3.47 -12.55
N VAL A 45 -0.11 4.33 -12.87
CA VAL A 45 0.61 4.30 -14.15
C VAL A 45 2.08 4.04 -13.84
N LYS A 46 2.62 2.94 -14.38
CA LYS A 46 4.04 2.59 -14.21
C LYS A 46 4.92 3.79 -14.59
N ASN A 47 5.87 4.13 -13.72
CA ASN A 47 6.76 5.31 -13.82
C ASN A 47 6.12 6.70 -13.60
N ARG A 48 4.79 6.82 -13.51
CA ARG A 48 4.12 8.09 -13.16
C ARG A 48 3.44 8.06 -11.79
N GLY A 49 3.29 6.89 -11.20
CA GLY A 49 2.72 6.71 -9.87
C GLY A 49 1.19 6.73 -9.89
N TRP A 50 0.62 7.13 -8.76
CA TRP A 50 -0.82 7.22 -8.56
C TRP A 50 -1.36 8.58 -8.99
N HIS A 51 -2.50 8.56 -9.69
CA HIS A 51 -3.23 9.75 -10.07
C HIS A 51 -4.72 9.57 -9.80
N MET A 52 -5.40 10.65 -9.41
CA MET A 52 -6.86 10.64 -9.26
C MET A 52 -7.51 10.23 -10.58
N ARG A 53 -8.47 9.30 -10.49
CA ARG A 53 -9.23 8.79 -11.63
C ARG A 53 -10.19 9.87 -12.13
N LYS A 54 -10.17 10.13 -13.44
CA LYS A 54 -11.03 11.14 -14.07
C LYS A 54 -12.45 10.66 -14.38
N LYS A 55 -12.66 9.34 -14.55
CA LYS A 55 -13.96 8.76 -14.95
C LYS A 55 -14.14 7.32 -14.46
N GLY A 56 -15.34 7.03 -13.96
CA GLY A 56 -15.77 5.69 -13.52
C GLY A 56 -15.18 5.26 -12.18
N HIS A 57 -15.56 4.06 -11.73
CA HIS A 57 -14.98 3.37 -10.59
C HIS A 57 -14.42 2.03 -11.07
N ALA A 58 -13.26 1.61 -10.57
CA ALA A 58 -12.73 0.27 -10.82
C ALA A 58 -12.57 -0.46 -9.50
N ILE A 59 -12.94 -1.72 -9.41
CA ILE A 59 -12.68 -2.49 -8.19
C ILE A 59 -11.20 -2.88 -8.20
N GLY A 60 -10.44 -2.30 -7.27
CA GLY A 60 -9.05 -2.67 -7.02
C GLY A 60 -8.92 -4.15 -6.71
N ARG A 61 -8.17 -4.90 -7.53
CA ARG A 61 -7.97 -6.33 -7.30
C ARG A 61 -6.70 -6.54 -6.48
N LEU A 62 -6.88 -6.71 -5.17
CA LEU A 62 -5.84 -7.29 -4.33
C LEU A 62 -5.65 -8.79 -4.68
N PRO A 63 -4.41 -9.33 -4.63
CA PRO A 63 -4.16 -10.76 -4.82
C PRO A 63 -4.89 -11.61 -3.78
N VAL A 64 -5.62 -12.64 -4.22
CA VAL A 64 -6.34 -13.53 -3.29
C VAL A 64 -5.37 -14.12 -2.29
N ALA A 65 -5.69 -13.97 -1.01
CA ALA A 65 -4.94 -14.59 0.08
C ALA A 65 -5.87 -15.54 0.85
N VAL A 66 -5.44 -16.78 1.05
CA VAL A 66 -6.18 -17.79 1.83
C VAL A 66 -5.57 -17.93 3.22
N PRO A 67 -6.34 -18.29 4.27
CA PRO A 67 -5.82 -18.38 5.64
C PRO A 67 -4.58 -19.28 5.80
N ARG A 68 -4.44 -20.32 4.95
CA ARG A 68 -3.26 -21.20 4.92
C ARG A 68 -1.96 -20.50 4.51
N GLN A 69 -2.03 -19.33 3.90
CA GLN A 69 -0.85 -18.52 3.52
C GLN A 69 -0.34 -17.63 4.67
N GLY A 70 -0.91 -17.75 5.87
CA GLY A 70 -0.38 -17.13 7.09
C GLY A 70 -0.27 -15.61 6.98
N GLU A 71 0.94 -15.08 7.11
CA GLU A 71 1.20 -13.63 7.10
C GLU A 71 0.67 -12.90 5.86
N HIS A 72 0.62 -13.56 4.70
CA HIS A 72 0.06 -12.96 3.48
C HIS A 72 -1.45 -12.72 3.60
N PHE A 73 -2.16 -13.59 4.31
CA PHE A 73 -3.59 -13.43 4.58
C PHE A 73 -3.83 -12.23 5.49
N TYR A 74 -3.11 -12.16 6.60
CA TYR A 74 -3.24 -11.04 7.54
C TYR A 74 -2.82 -9.72 6.91
N LEU A 75 -1.74 -9.69 6.13
CA LEU A 75 -1.34 -8.49 5.40
C LEU A 75 -2.44 -8.03 4.43
N ARG A 76 -3.06 -8.93 3.67
CA ARG A 76 -4.20 -8.58 2.81
C ARG A 76 -5.34 -7.97 3.62
N SER A 77 -5.67 -8.55 4.78
CA SER A 77 -6.71 -8.02 5.67
C SER A 77 -6.37 -6.61 6.15
N LEU A 78 -5.12 -6.37 6.57
CA LEU A 78 -4.66 -5.03 6.96
C LEU A 78 -4.80 -4.02 5.82
N LEU A 79 -4.47 -4.40 4.59
CA LEU A 79 -4.61 -3.51 3.41
C LEU A 79 -6.05 -3.13 3.09
N THR A 80 -7.04 -3.87 3.59
CA THR A 80 -8.47 -3.56 3.41
C THR A 80 -9.04 -2.68 4.52
N VAL A 81 -8.37 -2.57 5.68
CA VAL A 81 -8.89 -1.85 6.84
C VAL A 81 -8.03 -0.65 7.26
N LYS A 82 -6.72 -0.71 7.02
CA LYS A 82 -5.78 0.33 7.41
C LYS A 82 -5.81 1.48 6.42
N GLN A 83 -6.21 2.64 6.93
CA GLN A 83 -6.13 3.93 6.29
C GLN A 83 -4.80 4.60 6.65
N ASP A 84 -4.38 5.59 5.85
CA ASP A 84 -3.23 6.47 6.08
C ASP A 84 -1.90 5.77 6.42
N ALA A 85 -1.68 4.57 5.88
CA ALA A 85 -0.40 3.89 6.07
C ALA A 85 0.66 4.53 5.17
N ARG A 86 1.61 5.25 5.76
CA ARG A 86 2.72 5.90 5.03
C ARG A 86 3.95 5.02 4.95
N CYS A 87 3.99 3.97 5.76
CA CYS A 87 5.03 2.95 5.74
C CYS A 87 4.52 1.62 6.32
N TYR A 88 5.32 0.56 6.20
CA TYR A 88 5.03 -0.73 6.82
C TYR A 88 4.82 -0.64 8.33
N ARG A 89 5.52 0.27 9.02
CA ARG A 89 5.38 0.46 10.46
C ARG A 89 3.98 0.93 10.84
N ASP A 90 3.43 1.87 10.08
CA ASP A 90 2.07 2.38 10.28
C ASP A 90 1.04 1.28 10.05
N LEU A 91 1.27 0.46 9.02
CA LEU A 91 0.45 -0.71 8.70
C LEU A 91 0.35 -1.71 9.87
N TYR A 92 1.45 -1.90 10.60
CA TYR A 92 1.53 -2.78 11.78
C TYR A 92 1.30 -2.07 13.11
N THR A 93 0.85 -0.80 13.08
CA THR A 93 0.54 -0.05 14.30
C THR A 93 -0.97 0.03 14.47
N VAL A 94 -1.47 -0.48 15.60
CA VAL A 94 -2.89 -0.39 15.99
C VAL A 94 -2.96 0.35 17.31
N ASN A 95 -3.76 1.43 17.38
CA ASN A 95 -3.93 2.25 18.59
C ASN A 95 -2.60 2.73 19.19
N GLY A 96 -1.60 3.03 18.35
CA GLY A 96 -0.27 3.47 18.78
C GLY A 96 0.69 2.37 19.22
N ILE A 97 0.26 1.09 19.21
CA ILE A 97 1.10 -0.06 19.54
C ILE A 97 1.59 -0.71 18.24
N TYR A 98 2.91 -0.85 18.11
CA TYR A 98 3.55 -1.51 16.98
C TYR A 98 3.65 -3.03 17.21
N TYR A 99 3.29 -3.80 16.19
CA TYR A 99 3.41 -5.26 16.18
C TYR A 99 4.46 -5.71 15.17
N ALA A 100 5.18 -6.78 15.49
CA ALA A 100 6.26 -7.28 14.63
C ALA A 100 5.76 -8.05 13.40
N THR A 101 4.52 -8.57 13.43
CA THR A 101 3.93 -9.36 12.35
C THR A 101 2.52 -8.89 12.00
N PRO A 102 2.12 -9.00 10.72
CA PRO A 102 0.73 -8.81 10.30
C PRO A 102 -0.28 -9.60 11.14
N SER A 103 0.03 -10.86 11.44
CA SER A 103 -0.83 -11.73 12.27
C SER A 103 -1.09 -11.19 13.68
N ALA A 104 -0.11 -10.53 14.30
CA ALA A 104 -0.27 -9.94 15.63
C ALA A 104 -1.03 -8.61 15.61
N THR A 105 -1.23 -8.04 14.42
CA THR A 105 -1.92 -6.75 14.21
C THR A 105 -3.44 -6.94 13.97
N CYS A 106 -3.85 -8.13 13.52
CA CYS A 106 -5.23 -8.46 13.17
C CYS A 106 -6.04 -9.00 14.35
#